data_AF-A0ABD5GIQ1-F1
#
_entry.id   AF-A0ABD5GIQ1-F1
#
_cell.length_a   1.000
_cell.length_b   1.000
_cell.length_c   1.000
_cell.angle_alpha   90.00
_cell.angle_beta   90.00
_cell.angle_gamma   90.00
#
_symmetry.space_group_name_H-M   'P 1'
#
loop_
_entity.id
_entity.type
_entity.pdbx_description
1 polymer ?
#
loop_
_entity_poly.entity_id
_entity_poly.type
_entity_poly.pdbx_seq_one_letter_code
_entity_poly.pdbx_strand_id
1 'polypeptide(L)'
;MLTKAEIVVGAVAIMDGEVLVADKNVQCSNDHGFIGERPFVCVKVDGDSSVWMLLTATYSKHRLLVNTWKDGGSNGWKSSPTYLNDARKPFAGPSASFIAASSVEINFTHHIRPFIKQPGVGEIIKEIKKYDPGF
;
A
#
# COMPACT_ATOMS: atom_id res chain seq x y z
N MET A 1 2.05 -3.21 13.88
CA MET A 1 0.99 -2.21 13.74
C MET A 1 1.59 -0.90 13.27
N LEU A 2 0.92 -0.23 12.32
CA LEU A 2 1.29 1.08 11.80
C LEU A 2 1.04 2.17 12.83
N THR A 3 1.99 3.09 12.97
CA THR A 3 1.83 4.30 13.79
C THR A 3 1.71 5.54 12.91
N LYS A 4 1.17 6.64 13.46
CA LYS A 4 1.03 7.91 12.73
C LYS A 4 2.38 8.41 12.17
N ALA A 5 3.47 8.24 12.92
CA ALA A 5 4.81 8.66 12.50
C ALA A 5 5.38 7.82 11.34
N GLU A 6 4.86 6.62 11.13
CA GLU A 6 5.29 5.71 10.05
C GLU A 6 4.49 5.90 8.76
N ILE A 7 3.43 6.72 8.77
CA ILE A 7 2.66 7.06 7.58
C ILE A 7 3.42 8.12 6.80
N VAL A 8 4.29 7.64 5.92
CA VAL A 8 5.06 8.46 4.98
C VAL A 8 4.95 7.86 3.58
N VAL A 9 5.14 8.70 2.57
CA VAL A 9 5.15 8.25 1.17
C VAL A 9 6.21 7.17 0.97
N GLY A 10 5.80 6.04 0.41
CA GLY A 10 6.60 4.85 0.19
C GLY A 10 6.52 3.80 1.31
N ALA A 11 5.96 4.13 2.49
CA ALA A 11 5.79 3.18 3.57
C ALA A 11 4.94 1.98 3.12
N VAL A 12 5.34 0.78 3.54
CA VAL A 12 4.56 -0.44 3.33
C VAL A 12 4.08 -0.98 4.68
N ALA A 13 2.83 -1.39 4.72
CA ALA A 13 2.22 -2.00 5.90
C ALA A 13 1.32 -3.16 5.51
N ILE A 14 1.23 -4.16 6.38
CA ILE A 14 0.19 -5.20 6.26
C ILE A 14 -1.10 -4.64 6.84
N MET A 15 -2.17 -4.69 6.06
CA MET A 15 -3.49 -4.23 6.49
C MET A 15 -4.54 -5.28 6.15
N ASP A 16 -5.59 -5.34 6.96
CA ASP A 16 -6.82 -6.06 6.67
C ASP A 16 -7.65 -5.25 5.67
N GLY A 17 -7.78 -5.80 4.45
CA GLY A 17 -8.52 -5.12 3.38
C GLY A 17 -10.02 -5.07 3.63
N GLU A 18 -10.60 -6.05 4.34
CA GLU A 18 -12.01 -6.06 4.69
C GLU A 18 -12.35 -4.95 5.69
N VAL A 19 -11.45 -4.66 6.63
CA VAL A 19 -11.58 -3.50 7.53
C VAL A 19 -11.57 -2.19 6.74
N LEU A 20 -10.71 -2.06 5.73
CA LEU A 20 -10.66 -0.87 4.87
C LEU A 20 -11.91 -0.72 4.01
N VAL A 21 -12.40 -1.80 3.41
CA VAL A 21 -13.61 -1.79 2.58
C VAL A 21 -14.86 -1.48 3.40
N ALA A 22 -14.91 -1.91 4.66
CA ALA A 22 -16.03 -1.64 5.57
C ALA A 22 -16.02 -0.23 6.18
N ASP A 23 -14.89 0.48 6.16
CA ASP A 23 -14.79 1.83 6.71
C ASP A 23 -15.37 2.88 5.75
N LYS A 24 -16.51 3.47 6.13
CA LYS A 24 -17.19 4.53 5.38
C LYS A 24 -16.35 5.78 5.11
N ASN A 25 -15.26 5.98 5.85
CA ASN A 25 -14.35 7.11 5.65
C ASN A 25 -13.24 6.81 4.64
N VAL A 26 -13.12 5.55 4.20
CA VAL A 26 -12.18 5.13 3.16
C VAL A 26 -12.90 5.06 1.82
N GLN A 27 -12.47 5.92 0.90
CA GLN A 27 -12.87 5.88 -0.49
C GLN A 27 -12.06 4.78 -1.20
N CYS A 28 -12.76 3.77 -1.69
CA CYS A 28 -12.21 2.71 -2.53
C CYS A 28 -13.29 2.21 -3.50
N SER A 29 -12.91 1.36 -4.45
CA SER A 29 -13.87 0.78 -5.39
C SER A 29 -14.65 -0.36 -4.74
N ASN A 30 -15.96 -0.48 -4.98
CA ASN A 30 -16.77 -1.54 -4.38
C ASN A 30 -16.47 -2.97 -4.92
N ASP A 31 -15.61 -3.10 -5.92
CA ASP A 31 -15.36 -4.33 -6.69
C ASP A 31 -13.98 -4.95 -6.40
N HIS A 32 -13.41 -4.73 -5.21
CA HIS A 32 -12.12 -5.33 -4.84
C HIS A 32 -12.16 -6.87 -4.69
N GLY A 33 -13.35 -7.43 -4.44
CA GLY A 33 -13.48 -8.82 -4.00
C GLY A 33 -12.89 -9.01 -2.60
N PHE A 34 -12.60 -10.26 -2.23
CA PHE A 34 -11.90 -10.59 -0.99
C PHE A 34 -10.42 -10.21 -1.10
N ILE A 35 -9.91 -9.42 -0.16
CA ILE A 35 -8.53 -8.93 -0.13
C ILE A 35 -7.73 -9.71 0.91
N GLY A 36 -8.27 -9.85 2.13
CA GLY A 36 -7.59 -10.38 3.30
C GLY A 36 -6.49 -9.45 3.82
N GLU A 37 -5.65 -10.02 4.69
CA GLU A 37 -4.43 -9.37 5.17
C GLU A 37 -3.38 -9.32 4.06
N ARG A 38 -3.02 -8.11 3.62
CA ARG A 38 -2.13 -7.89 2.47
C ARG A 38 -1.22 -6.69 2.65
N PRO A 39 -0.08 -6.65 1.93
CA PRO A 39 0.77 -5.47 1.91
C PRO A 39 0.13 -4.34 1.10
N PHE A 40 0.14 -3.14 1.65
CA PHE A 40 -0.24 -1.89 0.99
C PHE A 40 0.94 -0.92 1.00
N VAL A 41 1.07 -0.10 -0.04
CA VAL A 41 2.07 0.97 -0.12
C VAL A 41 1.39 2.34 -0.08
N CYS A 42 1.89 3.23 0.78
CA CYS A 42 1.44 4.62 0.84
C CYS A 42 2.02 5.41 -0.35
N VAL A 43 1.18 6.03 -1.16
CA VAL A 43 1.61 6.80 -2.35
C VAL A 43 1.40 8.29 -2.19
N LYS A 44 0.59 8.72 -1.22
CA LYS A 44 0.31 10.13 -0.92
C LYS A 44 -0.05 10.28 0.56
N VAL A 45 0.41 11.38 1.16
CA VAL A 45 0.01 11.82 2.50
C VAL A 45 -0.37 13.29 2.39
N ASP A 46 -1.53 13.66 2.92
CA ASP A 46 -2.04 15.03 2.94
C ASP A 46 -2.70 15.32 4.30
N GLY A 47 -1.97 16.00 5.17
CA GLY A 47 -2.36 16.23 6.57
C GLY A 47 -2.66 14.92 7.30
N ASP A 48 -3.90 14.77 7.77
CA ASP A 48 -4.38 13.56 8.47
C ASP A 48 -4.96 12.50 7.53
N SER A 49 -4.85 12.67 6.21
CA SER A 49 -5.30 11.71 5.20
C SER A 49 -4.13 11.09 4.43
N SER A 50 -4.34 9.89 3.91
CA SER A 50 -3.35 9.20 3.06
C SER A 50 -4.02 8.35 1.99
N VAL A 51 -3.24 8.03 0.95
CA VAL A 51 -3.65 7.15 -0.16
C VAL A 51 -2.73 5.96 -0.22
N TRP A 52 -3.34 4.77 -0.30
CA TRP A 52 -2.66 3.49 -0.26
C TRP A 52 -3.05 2.61 -1.45
N MET A 53 -2.09 1.85 -1.94
CA MET A 53 -2.27 0.90 -3.03
C MET A 53 -2.01 -0.53 -2.57
N LEU A 54 -2.90 -1.44 -2.91
CA LEU A 54 -2.73 -2.86 -2.64
C LEU A 54 -1.59 -3.45 -3.49
N LEU A 55 -0.68 -4.17 -2.83
CA LEU A 55 0.37 -4.96 -3.46
C LEU A 55 0.00 -6.45 -3.47
N THR A 56 0.57 -7.19 -4.42
CA THR A 56 0.32 -8.63 -4.59
C THR A 56 1.56 -9.37 -5.04
N ALA A 57 1.65 -10.66 -4.70
CA ALA A 57 2.67 -11.56 -5.25
C ALA A 57 2.27 -12.17 -6.61
N THR A 58 1.00 -12.03 -7.00
CA THR A 58 0.48 -12.64 -8.22
C THR A 58 0.90 -11.85 -9.45
N TYR A 59 1.69 -12.49 -10.30
CA TYR A 59 2.11 -11.95 -11.59
C TYR A 59 0.92 -11.72 -12.55
N SER A 60 1.01 -10.63 -13.30
CA SER A 60 0.22 -10.37 -14.50
C SER A 60 1.00 -9.44 -15.41
N LYS A 61 0.89 -9.62 -16.73
CA LYS A 61 1.54 -8.74 -17.72
C LYS A 61 1.07 -7.28 -17.66
N HIS A 62 -0.05 -7.02 -16.99
CA HIS A 62 -0.63 -5.68 -16.83
C HIS A 62 -0.29 -5.03 -15.49
N ARG A 63 0.44 -5.71 -14.60
CA ARG A 63 0.80 -5.18 -13.29
C ARG A 63 2.23 -4.68 -13.27
N LEU A 64 2.43 -3.52 -12.66
CA LEU A 64 3.75 -2.95 -12.42
C LEU A 64 4.51 -3.81 -11.39
N LEU A 65 5.67 -4.33 -11.77
CA LEU A 65 6.62 -4.96 -10.84
C LEU A 65 7.34 -3.87 -10.03
N VAL A 66 7.34 -3.97 -8.70
CA VAL A 66 7.96 -2.96 -7.81
C VAL A 66 9.26 -3.42 -7.16
N ASN A 67 9.77 -4.60 -7.55
CA ASN A 67 10.79 -5.34 -6.81
C ASN A 67 12.11 -4.58 -6.59
N THR A 68 12.56 -3.85 -7.61
CA THR A 68 13.85 -3.13 -7.64
C THR A 68 13.90 -1.95 -6.68
N TRP A 69 12.76 -1.47 -6.20
CA TRP A 69 12.65 -0.31 -5.32
C TRP A 69 12.33 -0.69 -3.88
N LYS A 70 12.23 -1.98 -3.56
CA LYS A 70 11.96 -2.44 -2.20
C LYS A 70 13.19 -2.31 -1.31
N ASP A 71 12.95 -1.85 -0.10
CA ASP A 71 13.97 -1.80 0.95
C ASP A 71 13.31 -1.98 2.33
N GLY A 72 14.15 -2.02 3.37
CA GLY A 72 13.74 -2.35 4.71
C GLY A 72 13.15 -3.76 4.83
N GLY A 73 12.47 -4.03 5.93
CA GLY A 73 11.80 -5.31 6.18
C GLY A 73 12.73 -6.52 6.20
N SER A 74 12.14 -7.70 5.99
CA SER A 74 12.86 -8.97 5.95
C SER A 74 13.55 -9.21 4.60
N ASN A 75 14.49 -10.16 4.57
CA ASN A 75 15.09 -10.59 3.30
C ASN A 75 14.07 -11.19 2.34
N GLY A 76 13.05 -11.89 2.86
CA GLY A 76 11.94 -12.42 2.06
C GLY A 76 11.14 -11.31 1.39
N TRP A 77 10.84 -10.22 2.10
CA TRP A 77 10.23 -9.03 1.50
C TRP A 77 11.09 -8.48 0.36
N LYS A 78 12.40 -8.29 0.58
CA LYS A 78 13.27 -7.69 -0.44
C LYS A 78 13.43 -8.56 -1.70
N SER A 79 13.44 -9.88 -1.57
CA SER A 79 13.69 -10.79 -2.69
C SER A 79 12.44 -11.24 -3.46
N SER A 80 11.29 -11.39 -2.78
CA SER A 80 10.10 -12.00 -3.39
C SER A 80 9.44 -11.10 -4.43
N PRO A 81 9.08 -11.54 -5.64
CA PRO A 81 8.39 -10.69 -6.61
C PRO A 81 7.13 -10.03 -6.02
N THR A 82 6.97 -8.73 -6.24
CA THR A 82 5.82 -7.95 -5.74
C THR A 82 5.35 -6.99 -6.81
N TYR A 83 4.03 -6.89 -6.97
CA TYR A 83 3.38 -6.14 -8.02
C TYR A 83 2.32 -5.20 -7.45
N LEU A 84 2.07 -4.08 -8.14
CA LEU A 84 0.89 -3.27 -7.91
C LEU A 84 -0.36 -4.06 -8.33
N ASN A 85 -1.36 -4.21 -7.46
CA ASN A 85 -2.50 -5.09 -7.74
C ASN A 85 -3.40 -4.57 -8.85
N ASP A 86 -3.87 -3.32 -8.74
CA ASP A 86 -4.63 -2.60 -9.76
C ASP A 86 -4.45 -1.09 -9.53
N ALA A 87 -3.92 -0.38 -10.51
CA ALA A 87 -3.63 1.06 -10.41
C ALA A 87 -4.90 1.93 -10.38
N ARG A 88 -6.06 1.37 -10.71
CA ARG A 88 -7.35 2.07 -10.74
C ARG A 88 -8.09 2.03 -9.42
N LYS A 89 -7.57 1.31 -8.43
CA LYS A 89 -8.27 1.03 -7.18
C LYS A 89 -7.47 1.46 -5.94
N PRO A 90 -7.22 2.78 -5.77
CA PRO A 90 -6.64 3.31 -4.56
C PRO A 90 -7.60 3.20 -3.38
N PHE A 91 -7.02 3.16 -2.17
CA PHE A 91 -7.72 3.39 -0.92
C PHE A 91 -7.32 4.77 -0.41
N ALA A 92 -8.25 5.70 -0.32
CA ALA A 92 -8.00 7.07 0.13
C ALA A 92 -8.87 7.42 1.33
N GLY A 93 -8.30 7.95 2.40
CA GLY A 93 -9.09 8.31 3.59
C GLY A 93 -8.22 8.78 4.76
N PRO A 94 -8.81 8.89 5.96
CA PRO A 94 -8.09 9.26 7.16
C PRO A 94 -6.98 8.25 7.48
N SER A 95 -5.80 8.75 7.84
CA SER A 95 -4.66 7.95 8.30
C SER A 95 -5.00 7.05 9.49
N ALA A 96 -5.96 7.46 10.34
CA ALA A 96 -6.47 6.64 11.43
C ALA A 96 -7.13 5.33 10.97
N SER A 97 -7.82 5.34 9.83
CA SER A 97 -8.44 4.14 9.24
C SER A 97 -7.41 3.09 8.86
N PHE A 98 -6.30 3.54 8.25
CA PHE A 98 -5.18 2.67 7.87
C PHE A 98 -4.41 2.13 9.09
N ILE A 99 -4.30 2.93 10.16
CA ILE A 99 -3.75 2.47 11.44
C ILE A 99 -4.62 1.36 12.01
N ALA A 100 -5.94 1.54 12.05
CA ALA A 100 -6.87 0.53 12.56
C ALA A 100 -6.81 -0.78 11.74
N ALA A 101 -6.78 -0.66 10.41
CA ALA A 101 -6.65 -1.81 9.51
C ALA A 101 -5.30 -2.54 9.64
N SER A 102 -4.26 -1.86 10.12
CA SER A 102 -2.95 -2.47 10.39
C SER A 102 -2.84 -3.21 11.73
N SER A 103 -3.94 -3.34 12.48
CA SER A 103 -3.93 -4.03 13.79
C SER A 103 -3.50 -5.50 13.71
N VAL A 104 -3.70 -6.14 12.55
CA VAL A 104 -3.22 -7.49 12.21
C VAL A 104 -1.70 -7.57 12.01
N GLU A 105 -1.04 -6.43 11.80
CA GLU A 105 0.39 -6.37 11.51
C GLU A 105 1.21 -6.63 12.76
N ILE A 106 2.10 -7.63 12.70
CA ILE A 106 3.11 -7.87 13.73
C ILE A 106 4.03 -6.66 13.89
N ASN A 107 4.45 -6.36 15.12
CA ASN A 107 5.35 -5.25 15.36
C ASN A 107 6.74 -5.52 14.78
N PHE A 108 7.26 -4.55 14.02
CA PHE A 108 8.63 -4.59 13.52
C PHE A 108 9.61 -4.23 14.64
N THR A 109 9.98 -5.20 15.48
CA THR A 109 10.91 -4.99 16.60
C THR A 109 12.38 -5.10 16.20
N HIS A 110 12.68 -5.78 15.08
CA HIS A 110 14.06 -6.09 14.67
C HIS A 110 14.44 -5.57 13.27
N HIS A 111 13.47 -5.08 12.51
CA HIS A 111 13.68 -4.58 11.15
C HIS A 111 13.06 -3.21 11.01
N ILE A 112 13.68 -2.35 10.21
CA ILE A 112 13.01 -1.13 9.76
C ILE A 112 11.76 -1.50 8.95
N ARG A 113 10.70 -0.69 9.06
CA ARG A 113 9.46 -0.89 8.31
C ARG A 113 9.77 -1.08 6.81
N PRO A 114 9.14 -2.05 6.13
CA PRO A 114 9.29 -2.21 4.68
C PRO A 114 8.85 -0.93 3.96
N PHE A 115 9.53 -0.58 2.87
CA PHE A 115 9.14 0.57 2.05
C PHE A 115 9.53 0.41 0.59
N ILE A 116 8.89 1.22 -0.26
CA ILE A 116 9.25 1.45 -1.65
C ILE A 116 10.00 2.78 -1.74
N LYS A 117 11.19 2.76 -2.33
CA LYS A 117 12.00 3.98 -2.56
C LYS A 117 11.26 4.96 -3.47
N GLN A 118 11.56 6.25 -3.33
CA GLN A 118 10.92 7.34 -4.08
C GLN A 118 10.85 7.11 -5.60
N PRO A 119 11.88 6.60 -6.30
CA PRO A 119 11.75 6.30 -7.73
C PRO A 119 10.64 5.29 -8.04
N GLY A 120 10.46 4.28 -7.19
CA GLY A 120 9.39 3.29 -7.35
C GLY A 120 8.01 3.85 -7.06
N VAL A 121 7.88 4.74 -6.06
CA VAL A 121 6.62 5.47 -5.83
C VAL A 121 6.29 6.33 -7.05
N GLY A 122 7.28 6.98 -7.66
CA GLY A 122 7.11 7.73 -8.90
C GLY A 122 6.54 6.88 -10.04
N GLU A 123 7.03 5.66 -10.22
CA GLU A 123 6.48 4.73 -11.23
C GLU A 123 5.07 4.25 -10.88
N ILE A 124 4.76 4.02 -9.61
CA ILE A 124 3.39 3.70 -9.17
C ILE A 124 2.44 4.86 -9.50
N ILE A 125 2.83 6.10 -9.19
CA ILE A 125 2.03 7.30 -9.49
C ILE A 125 1.84 7.45 -11.01
N LYS A 126 2.89 7.23 -11.81
CA LYS A 126 2.77 7.23 -13.28
C LYS A 126 1.78 6.17 -13.77
N GLU A 127 1.80 4.98 -13.18
CA GLU A 127 0.87 3.91 -13.53
C GLU A 127 -0.59 4.28 -13.20
N ILE A 128 -0.83 4.90 -12.03
CA ILE A 128 -2.15 5.42 -11.65
C ILE A 128 -2.62 6.48 -12.66
N LYS A 129 -1.73 7.44 -13.00
CA LYS A 129 -2.02 8.54 -13.95
C LYS A 129 -2.39 8.11 -15.35
N LYS A 130 -2.03 6.89 -15.78
CA LYS A 130 -2.49 6.34 -17.07
C LYS A 130 -4.01 6.20 -17.13
N TYR A 131 -4.66 6.01 -15.99
CA TYR A 131 -6.10 5.77 -15.88
C TYR A 131 -6.83 6.92 -15.20
N ASP A 132 -6.15 7.65 -14.32
CA ASP A 132 -6.66 8.87 -13.67
C ASP A 132 -5.66 10.02 -13.80
N PRO A 133 -5.70 10.80 -14.90
CA PRO A 133 -4.77 11.91 -15.13
C PRO A 133 -4.78 13.00 -14.04
N GLY A 134 -5.83 13.07 -13.21
CA GLY A 134 -5.99 14.08 -12.16
C GLY A 134 -5.35 13.72 -10.82
N PHE A 135 -4.82 12.50 -10.68
CA PHE A 135 -4.21 11.98 -9.45
C PHE A 135 -2.99 12.78 -8.96
#